data_AF-A0A343JF76-F1
#
_entry.id   AF-A0A343JF76-F1
#
_cell.length_a   1.000
_cell.length_b   1.000
_cell.length_c   1.000
_cell.angle_alpha   90.00
_cell.angle_beta   90.00
_cell.angle_gamma   90.00
#
_symmetry.space_group_name_H-M   'P 1'
#
loop_
_entity.id
_entity.type
_entity.pdbx_description
1 polymer ?
#
loop_
_entity_poly.entity_id
_entity_poly.type
_entity_poly.pdbx_seq_one_letter_code
_entity_poly.pdbx_strand_id
1 'polypeptide(L)' 'MNEYRGYEIEVIKNNEKDYPFKAIAKKGGNEIKHKGRSETEAIDLVKQSINIIMDKLEKNNLH' A
#
# COMPACT_ATOMS: atom_id res chain seq x y z
N MET A 1 3.16 12.17 -6.04
CA MET A 1 2.86 11.41 -4.82
C MET A 1 1.37 11.14 -4.78
N ASN A 2 0.96 9.91 -4.48
CA ASN A 2 -0.46 9.53 -4.39
C ASN A 2 -0.83 9.37 -2.92
N GLU A 3 -1.74 10.19 -2.39
CA GLU A 3 -2.26 10.01 -1.04
C GLU A 3 -3.52 9.13 -1.08
N TYR A 4 -3.62 8.17 -0.16
CA TYR A 4 -4.81 7.35 0.01
C TYR A 4 -5.12 7.11 1.48
N ARG A 5 -6.27 7.60 1.96
CA ARG A 5 -6.73 7.47 3.37
C ARG A 5 -5.66 7.95 4.39
N GLY A 6 -4.91 8.99 4.01
CA GLY A 6 -3.79 9.56 4.79
C GLY A 6 -2.50 8.76 4.75
N TYR A 7 -2.37 7.76 3.85
CA TYR A 7 -1.11 7.13 3.53
C TYR A 7 -0.48 7.79 2.30
N GLU A 8 0.78 8.15 2.39
CA GLU A 8 1.57 8.61 1.26
C GLU A 8 2.14 7.39 0.51
N ILE A 9 1.73 7.23 -0.75
CA ILE A 9 2.14 6.11 -1.61
C ILE A 9 3.24 6.57 -2.57
N GLU A 10 4.39 5.93 -2.44
CA GLU A 10 5.53 6.04 -3.34
C GLU A 10 5.69 4.75 -4.14
N VAL A 11 5.91 4.86 -5.44
CA VAL A 11 6.19 3.70 -6.31
C VAL A 11 7.62 3.80 -6.80
N ILE A 12 8.38 2.74 -6.58
CA ILE A 12 9.75 2.62 -7.04
C ILE A 12 9.84 1.47 -8.05
N LYS A 13 10.65 1.66 -9.10
CA LYS A 13 11.04 0.56 -9.96
C LYS A 13 12.06 -0.29 -9.23
N ASN A 14 11.77 -1.57 -9.20
CA ASN A 14 12.62 -2.60 -8.63
C ASN A 14 13.25 -3.38 -9.79
N ASN A 15 14.51 -3.78 -9.68
CA ASN A 15 15.21 -4.47 -10.77
C ASN A 15 14.88 -5.98 -10.83
N GLU A 16 13.72 -6.38 -10.30
CA GLU A 16 13.24 -7.75 -10.29
C GLU A 16 12.44 -8.07 -11.56
N LYS A 17 12.68 -9.25 -12.13
CA LYS A 17 12.12 -9.66 -13.42
C LYS A 17 10.61 -9.93 -13.35
N ASP A 18 10.14 -10.53 -12.25
CA ASP A 18 8.73 -10.90 -12.06
C ASP A 18 7.89 -9.79 -11.43
N TYR A 19 8.51 -8.90 -10.64
CA TYR A 19 7.83 -7.79 -9.98
C TYR A 19 8.68 -6.50 -10.04
N PRO A 20 8.71 -5.86 -11.22
CA PRO A 20 9.56 -4.69 -11.48
C PRO A 20 9.07 -3.42 -10.79
N PHE A 21 7.93 -3.44 -10.09
CA PHE A 21 7.41 -2.27 -9.38
C PHE A 21 7.15 -2.60 -7.92
N LYS A 22 7.45 -1.65 -7.04
CA LYS A 22 7.19 -1.75 -5.61
C LYS A 22 6.52 -0.47 -5.14
N ALA A 23 5.33 -0.60 -4.58
CA ALA A 23 4.61 0.49 -3.95
C ALA A 23 4.82 0.43 -2.43
N ILE A 24 5.03 1.60 -1.84
CA ILE A 24 5.30 1.80 -0.42
C ILE A 24 4.33 2.87 0.07
N ALA A 25 3.36 2.48 0.90
CA ALA A 25 2.49 3.39 1.61
C ALA A 25 3.05 3.67 3.01
N LYS A 26 3.18 4.94 3.38
CA LYS A 26 3.61 5.37 4.71
C LYS A 26 2.55 6.24 5.36
N LYS A 27 2.25 5.97 6.63
CA LYS A 27 1.40 6.81 7.48
C LYS A 27 1.90 6.77 8.91
N GLY A 28 2.54 7.85 9.36
CA GLY A 28 3.18 7.90 10.67
C GLY A 28 4.21 6.77 10.82
N GLY A 29 4.04 5.93 11.84
CA GLY A 29 4.88 4.75 12.07
C GLY A 29 4.48 3.48 11.31
N ASN A 30 3.39 3.50 10.52
CA ASN A 30 2.94 2.34 9.75
C ASN A 30 3.42 2.43 8.31
N GLU A 31 4.00 1.34 7.83
CA GLU A 31 4.51 1.21 6.47
C GLU A 31 3.99 -0.08 5.84
N ILE A 32 3.40 0.04 4.66
CA ILE A 32 2.81 -1.07 3.90
C ILE A 32 3.54 -1.13 2.55
N LYS A 33 4.07 -2.29 2.20
CA LYS A 33 4.83 -2.49 0.96
C LYS A 33 4.23 -3.63 0.16
N HIS A 34 4.03 -3.41 -1.14
CA HIS A 34 3.72 -4.49 -2.07
C HIS A 34 4.52 -4.36 -3.35
N LYS A 35 4.85 -5.50 -3.94
CA LYS A 35 5.44 -5.57 -5.27
C LYS A 35 4.36 -5.95 -6.29
N GLY A 36 4.47 -5.44 -7.50
CA GLY A 36 3.55 -5.71 -8.59
C GLY A 36 4.28 -5.80 -9.92
N ARG A 37 3.62 -6.45 -10.88
CA ARG A 37 4.05 -6.57 -12.27
C ARG A 37 3.98 -5.25 -13.02
N SER A 38 3.10 -4.36 -12.56
CA SER A 38 2.87 -3.01 -13.09
C SER A 38 2.77 -2.01 -11.94
N GLU A 39 3.02 -0.72 -12.22
CA GLU A 39 2.85 0.37 -11.24
C GLU A 39 1.46 0.36 -10.60
N THR A 40 0.43 0.23 -11.44
CA THR A 40 -0.97 0.18 -11.01
C THR A 40 -1.26 -1.02 -10.13
N GLU A 41 -0.68 -2.19 -10.44
CA GLU A 41 -0.86 -3.41 -9.65
C GLU A 41 -0.24 -3.26 -8.26
N ALA A 42 0.98 -2.73 -8.19
CA ALA A 42 1.63 -2.47 -6.92
C ALA A 42 0.82 -1.47 -6.06
N ILE A 43 0.30 -0.40 -6.67
CA ILE A 43 -0.55 0.58 -5.98
C ILE A 43 -1.85 -0.07 -5.48
N ASP A 44 -2.50 -0.88 -6.30
CA ASP A 44 -3.79 -1.50 -5.95
C ASP A 44 -3.65 -2.45 -4.75
N LEU A 45 -2.60 -3.28 -4.74
CA LEU A 45 -2.29 -4.17 -3.62
C LEU A 45 -2.03 -3.41 -2.30
N VAL A 46 -1.34 -2.28 -2.38
CA VAL A 46 -1.14 -1.39 -1.23
C VAL A 46 -2.47 -0.80 -0.75
N LYS A 47 -3.31 -0.28 -1.66
CA LYS A 47 -4.63 0.27 -1.32
C LYS A 47 -5.54 -0.79 -0.70
N GLN A 48 -5.53 -2.01 -1.23
CA GLN A 48 -6.30 -3.13 -0.69
C GLN A 48 -5.86 -3.46 0.74
N SER A 49 -4.54 -3.49 0.99
CA SER A 49 -4.00 -3.70 2.34
C SER A 49 -4.40 -2.58 3.31
N ILE A 50 -4.34 -1.33 2.87
CA ILE A 50 -4.83 -0.17 3.66
C ILE A 50 -6.30 -0.37 4.01
N ASN A 51 -7.14 -0.77 3.06
CA ASN A 51 -8.56 -0.99 3.30
C ASN A 51 -8.82 -2.09 4.32
N ILE A 52 -8.09 -3.20 4.27
CA ILE A 52 -8.20 -4.30 5.24
C ILE A 52 -7.79 -3.82 6.65
N ILE A 53 -6.73 -3.02 6.76
CA ILE A 53 -6.27 -2.47 8.05
C ILE A 53 -7.30 -1.51 8.62
N MET A 54 -7.84 -0.61 7.79
CA MET A 54 -8.89 0.32 8.19
C MET A 54 -10.15 -0.42 8.63
N ASP A 55 -10.62 -1.40 7.86
CA ASP A 55 -11.79 -2.22 8.22
C ASP A 55 -11.60 -2.95 9.56
N LYS A 56 -10.40 -3.50 9.82
CA LYS A 56 -10.07 -4.12 11.11
C LYS A 56 -10.03 -3.12 12.26
N LEU A 57 -9.52 -1.90 12.04
CA LEU A 57 -9.48 -0.85 13.05
C LEU A 57 -10.89 -0.35 13.36
N GLU A 58 -11.73 -0.14 12.34
CA GLU A 58 -13.13 0.26 12.50
C GLU A 58 -13.88 -0.83 13.29
N LYS A 59 -13.71 -2.11 12.95
CA LYS A 59 -14.35 -3.22 13.69
C LYS A 59 -13.88 -3.37 15.13
N ASN A 60 -12.60 -3.11 15.43
CA ASN A 60 -12.08 -3.20 16.79
C ASN A 60 -12.51 -2.03 17.69
N ASN A 61 -12.75 -0.84 17.14
CA ASN A 61 -13.20 0.32 17.92
C ASN A 61 -14.71 0.28 18.23
N LEU A 62 -15.44 -0.70 17.69
CA LEU A 62 -16.87 -0.91 17.97
C LEU A 62 -17.15 -1.95 19.07
N HIS A 63 -16.13 -2.45 19.78
CA HIS A 63 -16.28 -3.45 20.84
C HIS A 63 -15.84 -2.95 22.22
#